data_AF-A0A3B8W9Y1-F1
#
_entry.id   AF-A0A3B8W9Y1-F1
#
_cell.length_a   1.000
_cell.length_b   1.000
_cell.length_c   1.000
_cell.angle_alpha   90.00
_cell.angle_beta   90.00
_cell.angle_gamma   90.00
#
_symmetry.space_group_name_H-M   'P 1'
#
loop_
_entity.id
_entity.type
_entity.pdbx_description
1 polymer ?
#
loop_
_entity_poly.entity_id
_entity_poly.type
_entity_poly.pdbx_seq_one_letter_code
_entity_poly.pdbx_strand_id
1 'polypeptide(L)'
;DRLLDAALTNGNNHIIIAKSEGKAVHFHESDVRPMGRTASGVRGATLESGQDKVIGMVCITREDANLLVVSEKGYGKRSAIDDYRITRRGGKGVKTINVTEKTGKLVAIKEVVDNDELMIINKSGISIRIRVEELRVMGRATQGVRLIKLNEEDTISSVEKIQQMDDPAAESEANQNAI
;
A
#
# COMPACT_ATOMS: atom_id res chain seq x y z
N ASP A 1 11.53 -2.52 -18.03
CA ASP A 1 11.42 -2.52 -16.56
C ASP A 1 11.41 -1.09 -16.06
N ARG A 2 10.90 -0.82 -14.86
CA ARG A 2 10.96 0.51 -14.23
C ARG A 2 11.03 0.38 -12.71
N LEU A 3 11.75 1.31 -12.06
CA LEU A 3 11.73 1.44 -10.61
C LEU A 3 10.35 1.91 -10.15
N LEU A 4 9.78 1.26 -9.15
CA LEU A 4 8.49 1.64 -8.55
C LEU A 4 8.70 2.34 -7.21
N ASP A 5 9.46 1.71 -6.31
CA ASP A 5 9.71 2.19 -4.96
C ASP A 5 11.17 1.99 -4.57
N ALA A 6 11.65 2.82 -3.66
CA ALA A 6 12.93 2.67 -2.99
C ALA A 6 12.74 2.99 -1.50
N ALA A 7 13.33 2.18 -0.63
CA ALA A 7 13.27 2.35 0.81
C ALA A 7 14.63 2.04 1.43
N LEU A 8 14.95 2.71 2.54
CA LEU A 8 16.07 2.34 3.40
C LEU A 8 15.63 1.21 4.33
N THR A 9 16.53 0.25 4.55
CA THR A 9 16.31 -0.89 5.43
C THR A 9 17.48 -1.06 6.39
N ASN A 10 17.30 -1.81 7.47
CA ASN A 10 18.26 -1.93 8.58
C ASN A 10 18.83 -3.35 8.79
N GLY A 11 18.52 -4.29 7.91
CA GLY A 11 18.89 -5.70 8.01
C GLY A 11 17.84 -6.60 8.66
N ASN A 12 16.79 -6.04 9.27
CA ASN A 12 15.72 -6.76 9.95
C ASN A 12 14.31 -6.35 9.50
N ASN A 13 14.18 -5.72 8.34
CA ASN A 13 12.88 -5.31 7.80
C ASN A 13 12.17 -6.45 7.06
N HIS A 14 10.84 -6.39 7.15
CA HIS A 14 9.95 -7.21 6.35
C HIS A 14 9.53 -6.46 5.08
N ILE A 15 9.65 -7.13 3.93
CA ILE A 15 9.33 -6.58 2.62
C ILE A 15 8.06 -7.21 2.08
N ILE A 16 7.12 -6.36 1.66
CA ILE A 16 5.86 -6.79 1.03
C ILE A 16 5.78 -6.20 -0.37
N ILE A 17 5.66 -7.07 -1.38
CA ILE A 17 5.52 -6.71 -2.79
C ILE A 17 4.12 -7.07 -3.24
N ALA A 18 3.35 -6.08 -3.68
CA ALA A 18 2.00 -6.29 -4.19
C ALA A 18 1.96 -6.37 -5.71
N LYS A 19 1.06 -7.21 -6.21
CA LYS A 19 0.82 -7.47 -7.63
C LYS A 19 -0.58 -7.01 -8.03
N SER A 20 -0.74 -6.61 -9.29
CA SER A 20 -1.98 -6.09 -9.85
C SER A 20 -3.16 -7.07 -9.79
N GLU A 21 -2.89 -8.37 -9.81
CA GLU A 21 -3.91 -9.43 -9.67
C GLU A 21 -4.37 -9.65 -8.20
N GLY A 22 -4.02 -8.76 -7.28
CA GLY A 22 -4.52 -8.81 -5.91
C GLY A 22 -3.82 -9.85 -5.04
N LYS A 23 -2.55 -10.13 -5.32
CA LYS A 23 -1.68 -10.94 -4.45
C LYS A 23 -0.50 -10.13 -3.93
N ALA A 24 0.04 -10.54 -2.78
CA ALA A 24 1.22 -9.95 -2.18
C ALA A 24 2.22 -11.03 -1.74
N VAL A 25 3.50 -10.80 -2.00
CA VAL A 25 4.62 -11.62 -1.51
C VAL A 25 5.20 -10.90 -0.31
N HIS A 26 5.31 -11.60 0.81
CA HIS A 26 5.89 -11.08 2.05
C HIS A 26 7.13 -11.94 2.39
N PHE A 27 8.30 -11.33 2.55
CA PHE A 27 9.54 -12.02 2.91
C PHE A 27 10.45 -11.10 3.74
N HIS A 28 11.38 -11.70 4.48
CA HIS A 28 12.37 -10.96 5.25
C HIS A 28 13.50 -10.46 4.35
N GLU A 29 14.03 -9.26 4.58
CA GLU A 29 15.03 -8.67 3.67
C GLU A 29 16.32 -9.49 3.53
N SER A 30 16.66 -10.32 4.53
CA SER A 30 17.81 -11.23 4.48
C SER A 30 17.76 -12.24 3.32
N ASP A 31 16.58 -12.49 2.74
CA ASP A 31 16.44 -13.32 1.54
C ASP A 31 17.05 -12.66 0.29
N VAL A 32 17.38 -11.36 0.38
CA VAL A 32 18.06 -10.57 -0.64
C VAL A 32 19.49 -10.29 -0.17
N ARG A 33 20.46 -10.89 -0.85
CA ARG A 33 21.87 -10.57 -0.60
C ARG A 33 22.19 -9.14 -1.04
N PRO A 34 23.07 -8.42 -0.32
CA PRO A 34 23.61 -7.15 -0.79
C PRO A 34 24.31 -7.30 -2.14
N MET A 35 24.13 -6.32 -3.03
CA MET A 35 24.72 -6.31 -4.37
C MET A 35 25.20 -4.89 -4.73
N GLY A 36 26.17 -4.80 -5.65
CA GLY A 36 26.64 -3.52 -6.16
C GLY A 36 25.59 -2.77 -7.00
N ARG A 37 25.77 -1.47 -7.18
CA ARG A 37 24.81 -0.57 -7.85
C ARG A 37 24.50 -0.92 -9.30
N THR A 38 25.39 -1.63 -9.98
CA THR A 38 25.24 -2.04 -11.38
C THR A 38 24.51 -3.38 -11.56
N ALA A 39 24.17 -4.07 -10.46
CA ALA A 39 23.47 -5.34 -10.51
C ALA A 39 21.98 -5.17 -10.88
N SER A 40 21.44 -6.15 -11.59
CA SER A 40 20.00 -6.18 -11.95
C SER A 40 19.06 -6.54 -10.79
N GLY A 41 19.60 -6.94 -9.64
CA GLY A 41 18.82 -7.40 -8.50
C GLY A 41 18.46 -8.89 -8.55
N VAL A 42 17.51 -9.30 -7.70
CA VAL A 42 16.96 -10.66 -7.64
C VAL A 42 15.44 -10.62 -7.70
N ARG A 43 14.82 -11.70 -8.17
CA ARG A 43 13.36 -11.77 -8.29
C ARG A 43 12.67 -11.63 -6.92
N GLY A 44 11.84 -10.60 -6.76
CA GLY A 44 11.02 -10.40 -5.55
C GLY A 44 9.69 -11.15 -5.58
N ALA A 45 9.05 -11.26 -6.75
CA ALA A 45 7.76 -11.94 -6.93
C ALA A 45 7.67 -12.65 -8.28
N THR A 46 6.84 -13.69 -8.36
CA THR A 46 6.46 -14.34 -9.62
C THR A 46 5.14 -13.75 -10.12
N LEU A 47 5.16 -13.22 -11.35
CA LEU A 47 3.99 -12.76 -12.10
C LEU A 47 3.31 -13.98 -12.73
N GLU A 48 1.99 -14.07 -12.62
CA GLU A 48 1.24 -15.28 -13.04
C GLU A 48 0.65 -15.19 -14.44
N SER A 49 0.44 -13.97 -14.94
CA SER A 49 -0.03 -13.71 -16.31
C SER A 49 0.83 -12.62 -16.97
N GLY A 50 0.79 -12.55 -18.30
CA GLY A 50 1.47 -11.48 -19.05
C GLY A 50 0.91 -10.07 -18.77
N GLN A 51 -0.22 -9.97 -18.09
CA GLN A 51 -0.82 -8.71 -17.67
C GLN A 51 -0.59 -8.39 -16.19
N ASP A 52 -0.08 -9.35 -15.41
CA ASP A 52 0.24 -9.14 -14.00
C ASP A 52 1.53 -8.31 -13.90
N LYS A 53 1.54 -7.36 -12.98
CA LYS A 53 2.67 -6.48 -12.73
C LYS A 53 2.78 -6.17 -11.26
N VAL A 54 3.98 -5.86 -10.80
CA VAL A 54 4.18 -5.28 -9.47
C VAL A 54 3.56 -3.87 -9.48
N ILE A 55 2.80 -3.55 -8.43
CA ILE A 55 2.15 -2.24 -8.27
C ILE A 55 2.77 -1.39 -7.17
N GLY A 56 3.53 -2.01 -6.28
CA GLY A 56 4.25 -1.32 -5.23
C GLY A 56 4.91 -2.26 -4.24
N MET A 57 5.78 -1.69 -3.43
CA MET A 57 6.51 -2.32 -2.35
C MET A 57 6.29 -1.54 -1.05
N VAL A 58 6.11 -2.26 0.04
CA VAL A 58 6.13 -1.72 1.39
C VAL A 58 7.29 -2.36 2.15
N CYS A 59 8.11 -1.53 2.78
CA CYS A 59 9.05 -1.94 3.82
C CYS A 59 8.35 -1.68 5.16
N ILE A 60 8.12 -2.73 5.94
CA ILE A 60 7.45 -2.60 7.24
C ILE A 60 8.45 -1.98 8.21
N THR A 61 8.08 -0.82 8.74
CA THR A 61 8.93 -0.04 9.66
C THR A 61 8.30 0.10 11.03
N ARG A 62 6.96 0.02 11.12
CA ARG A 62 6.23 0.20 12.38
C ARG A 62 5.47 -1.05 12.78
N GLU A 63 5.48 -1.36 14.07
CA GLU A 63 4.75 -2.50 14.63
C GLU A 63 3.22 -2.28 14.63
N ASP A 64 2.78 -1.03 14.76
CA ASP A 64 1.36 -0.63 14.78
C ASP A 64 0.75 -0.45 13.37
N ALA A 65 1.53 -0.70 12.33
CA ALA A 65 1.09 -0.45 10.97
C ALA A 65 0.11 -1.50 10.43
N ASN A 66 -0.78 -1.01 9.57
CA ASN A 66 -1.63 -1.82 8.73
C ASN A 66 -1.20 -1.67 7.27
N LEU A 67 -1.53 -2.67 6.45
CA LEU A 67 -1.43 -2.56 4.99
C LEU A 67 -2.74 -2.07 4.41
N LEU A 68 -2.69 -0.89 3.79
CA LEU A 68 -3.77 -0.35 2.99
C LEU A 68 -3.59 -0.75 1.53
N VAL A 69 -4.68 -1.21 0.91
CA VAL A 69 -4.73 -1.56 -0.51
C VAL A 69 -5.89 -0.86 -1.20
N VAL A 70 -5.66 -0.40 -2.44
CA VAL A 70 -6.68 0.26 -3.28
C VAL A 70 -6.70 -0.34 -4.67
N SER A 71 -7.90 -0.55 -5.21
CA SER A 71 -8.17 -1.06 -6.55
C SER A 71 -8.58 0.06 -7.52
N GLU A 72 -8.46 -0.19 -8.82
CA GLU A 72 -8.68 0.80 -9.87
C GLU A 72 -10.11 1.36 -9.92
N LYS A 73 -11.11 0.60 -9.44
CA LYS A 73 -12.51 1.05 -9.34
C LYS A 73 -12.88 1.66 -7.99
N GLY A 74 -11.89 2.09 -7.21
CA GLY A 74 -12.09 2.83 -5.97
C GLY A 74 -12.51 1.98 -4.78
N TYR A 75 -12.23 0.67 -4.78
CA TYR A 75 -12.38 -0.16 -3.58
C TYR A 75 -11.06 -0.23 -2.83
N GLY A 76 -11.13 -0.31 -1.52
CA GLY A 76 -9.95 -0.49 -0.71
C GLY A 76 -10.28 -0.89 0.71
N LYS A 77 -9.23 -1.16 1.47
CA LYS A 77 -9.31 -1.60 2.87
C LYS A 77 -7.93 -1.51 3.48
N ARG A 78 -7.89 -1.62 4.81
CA ARG A 78 -6.68 -1.91 5.55
C ARG A 78 -6.75 -3.29 6.20
N SER A 79 -5.63 -3.98 6.27
CA SER A 79 -5.48 -5.30 6.88
C SER A 79 -4.26 -5.28 7.79
N ALA A 80 -4.34 -5.97 8.92
CA ALA A 80 -3.19 -6.13 9.81
C ALA A 80 -2.01 -6.78 9.06
N ILE A 81 -0.79 -6.37 9.39
CA ILE A 81 0.43 -6.92 8.78
C ILE A 81 0.61 -8.39 9.12
N ASP A 82 0.36 -8.78 10.38
CA ASP A 82 0.49 -10.17 10.88
C ASP A 82 -0.37 -11.17 10.12
N ASP A 83 -1.44 -10.64 9.56
CA ASP A 83 -2.35 -11.35 8.73
C ASP A 83 -1.55 -11.90 7.50
N TYR A 84 -0.67 -11.10 6.92
CA TYR A 84 0.19 -11.53 5.80
C TYR A 84 1.28 -12.48 6.29
N ARG A 85 1.02 -13.80 6.26
CA ARG A 85 2.07 -14.79 6.52
C ARG A 85 3.30 -14.57 5.63
N ILE A 86 4.48 -14.85 6.19
CA ILE A 86 5.73 -14.89 5.42
C ILE A 86 5.63 -15.97 4.35
N THR A 87 6.09 -15.63 3.15
CA THR A 87 6.16 -16.46 1.96
C THR A 87 7.60 -16.47 1.44
N ARG A 88 7.92 -17.38 0.52
CA ARG A 88 9.24 -17.37 -0.13
C ARG A 88 9.38 -16.16 -1.06
N ARG A 89 10.51 -15.46 -0.99
CA ARG A 89 10.91 -14.48 -1.99
C ARG A 89 10.84 -15.08 -3.40
N GLY A 90 10.29 -14.33 -4.36
CA GLY A 90 10.08 -14.80 -5.73
C GLY A 90 8.89 -15.75 -5.87
N GLY A 91 8.09 -15.95 -4.82
CA GLY A 91 6.87 -16.75 -4.85
C GLY A 91 5.70 -16.06 -5.54
N LYS A 92 4.55 -16.76 -5.58
CA LYS A 92 3.28 -16.21 -6.11
C LYS A 92 2.57 -15.28 -5.13
N GLY A 93 2.89 -15.38 -3.84
CA GLY A 93 2.25 -14.62 -2.77
C GLY A 93 0.90 -15.16 -2.34
N VAL A 94 0.26 -14.43 -1.43
CA VAL A 94 -1.09 -14.70 -0.89
C VAL A 94 -2.08 -13.63 -1.35
N LYS A 95 -3.38 -13.93 -1.35
CA LYS A 95 -4.41 -12.94 -1.72
C LYS A 95 -4.40 -11.76 -0.73
N THR A 96 -4.41 -10.53 -1.25
CA THR A 96 -4.48 -9.27 -0.50
C THR A 96 -5.82 -8.54 -0.70
N ILE A 97 -6.48 -8.79 -1.84
CA ILE A 97 -7.82 -8.30 -2.15
C ILE A 97 -8.46 -9.26 -3.15
N ASN A 98 -9.78 -9.37 -3.13
CA ASN A 98 -10.49 -10.13 -4.16
C ASN A 98 -10.68 -9.26 -5.41
N VAL A 99 -9.85 -9.48 -6.43
CA VAL A 99 -9.98 -8.81 -7.74
C VAL A 99 -11.14 -9.43 -8.51
N THR A 100 -12.13 -8.60 -8.83
CA THR A 100 -13.33 -8.93 -9.60
C THR A 100 -13.58 -7.84 -10.63
N GLU A 101 -14.52 -8.05 -11.54
CA GLU A 101 -14.97 -6.99 -12.46
C GLU A 101 -15.47 -5.73 -11.73
N LYS A 102 -16.02 -5.89 -10.52
CA LYS A 102 -16.54 -4.79 -9.70
C LYS A 102 -15.43 -3.96 -9.03
N THR A 103 -14.35 -4.60 -8.58
CA THR A 103 -13.23 -3.90 -7.93
C THR A 103 -12.19 -3.43 -8.92
N GLY A 104 -12.01 -4.17 -10.01
CA GLY A 104 -10.86 -4.06 -10.90
C GLY A 104 -9.54 -4.45 -10.22
N LYS A 105 -8.45 -4.26 -10.96
CA LYS A 105 -7.07 -4.60 -10.56
C LYS A 105 -6.60 -3.76 -9.37
N LEU A 106 -5.65 -4.29 -8.62
CA LEU A 106 -4.99 -3.56 -7.55
C LEU A 106 -4.10 -2.46 -8.14
N VAL A 107 -4.13 -1.24 -7.58
CA VAL A 107 -3.35 -0.09 -8.06
C VAL A 107 -2.41 0.49 -7.01
N ALA A 108 -2.67 0.28 -5.72
CA ALA A 108 -1.83 0.80 -4.66
C ALA A 108 -1.73 -0.15 -3.46
N ILE A 109 -0.57 -0.12 -2.81
CA ILE A 109 -0.32 -0.67 -1.48
C ILE A 109 0.44 0.39 -0.67
N LYS A 110 0.07 0.60 0.59
CA LYS A 110 0.73 1.57 1.49
C LYS A 110 0.76 1.02 2.92
N GLU A 111 1.87 1.26 3.63
CA GLU A 111 1.94 1.13 5.09
C GLU A 111 1.23 2.34 5.71
N VAL A 112 0.20 2.10 6.52
CA VAL A 112 -0.58 3.17 7.14
C VAL A 112 -0.79 2.92 8.63
N VAL A 113 -0.92 4.00 9.38
CA VAL A 113 -1.45 3.99 10.76
C VAL A 113 -2.73 4.81 10.85
N ASP A 114 -3.42 4.74 11.98
CA ASP A 114 -4.76 5.35 12.15
C ASP A 114 -4.77 6.85 11.88
N ASN A 115 -3.70 7.54 12.29
CA ASN A 115 -3.56 9.00 12.13
C ASN A 115 -3.09 9.43 10.73
N ASP A 116 -2.79 8.48 9.83
CA ASP A 116 -2.48 8.81 8.44
C ASP A 116 -3.76 9.21 7.69
N GLU A 117 -3.58 9.92 6.58
CA GLU A 117 -4.62 10.19 5.61
C GLU A 117 -4.25 9.65 4.24
N LEU A 118 -5.28 9.43 3.42
CA LEU A 118 -5.15 8.93 2.07
C LEU A 118 -5.68 9.96 1.08
N MET A 119 -4.84 10.40 0.16
CA MET A 119 -5.21 11.18 -1.00
C MET A 119 -5.42 10.24 -2.18
N ILE A 120 -6.63 10.25 -2.76
CA ILE A 120 -6.97 9.47 -3.95
C ILE A 120 -7.32 10.43 -5.08
N ILE A 121 -6.70 10.25 -6.24
CA ILE A 121 -6.95 11.05 -7.45
C ILE A 121 -7.37 10.12 -8.57
N ASN A 122 -8.50 10.43 -9.22
CA ASN A 122 -8.97 9.70 -10.41
C ASN A 122 -8.40 10.31 -11.71
N LYS A 123 -8.64 9.65 -12.85
CA LYS A 123 -8.17 10.17 -14.15
C LYS A 123 -8.89 11.43 -14.61
N SER A 124 -10.11 11.65 -14.14
CA SER A 124 -10.86 12.89 -14.39
C SER A 124 -10.40 14.09 -13.56
N GLY A 125 -9.43 13.92 -12.65
CA GLY A 125 -8.84 15.00 -11.85
C GLY A 125 -9.57 15.33 -10.55
N ILE A 126 -10.61 14.57 -10.17
CA ILE A 126 -11.23 14.64 -8.85
C ILE A 126 -10.27 14.02 -7.83
N SER A 127 -9.99 14.78 -6.78
CA SER A 127 -9.22 14.32 -5.63
C SER A 127 -10.11 14.24 -4.40
N ILE A 128 -9.89 13.21 -3.58
CA ILE A 128 -10.53 13.07 -2.28
C ILE A 128 -9.48 12.74 -1.21
N ARG A 129 -9.72 13.23 0.00
CA ARG A 129 -8.92 12.93 1.19
C ARG A 129 -9.78 12.12 2.16
N ILE A 130 -9.24 11.02 2.68
CA ILE A 130 -9.92 10.13 3.62
C ILE A 130 -8.99 9.89 4.81
N ARG A 131 -9.51 9.97 6.04
CA ARG A 131 -8.75 9.57 7.23
C ARG A 131 -8.66 8.04 7.31
N VAL A 132 -7.47 7.51 7.55
CA VAL A 132 -7.25 6.05 7.58
C VAL A 132 -8.05 5.40 8.71
N GLU A 133 -8.25 6.08 9.84
CA GLU A 133 -9.08 5.62 10.96
C GLU A 133 -10.52 5.23 10.54
N GLU A 134 -11.10 5.91 9.54
CA GLU A 134 -12.47 5.66 9.06
C GLU A 134 -12.58 4.34 8.30
N LEU A 135 -11.45 3.86 7.76
CA LEU A 135 -11.39 2.56 7.11
C LEU A 135 -11.35 1.48 8.17
N ARG A 136 -12.21 0.47 8.07
CA ARG A 136 -12.16 -0.65 9.01
C ARG A 136 -10.99 -1.57 8.69
N VAL A 137 -10.37 -2.12 9.73
CA VAL A 137 -9.45 -3.25 9.57
C VAL A 137 -10.25 -4.48 9.17
N MET A 138 -9.85 -5.12 8.08
CA MET A 138 -10.53 -6.28 7.50
C MET A 138 -9.52 -7.36 7.14
N GLY A 139 -9.97 -8.61 7.02
CA GLY A 139 -9.12 -9.69 6.54
C GLY A 139 -8.61 -9.48 5.10
N ARG A 140 -7.44 -10.02 4.80
CA ARG A 140 -6.78 -9.92 3.47
C ARG A 140 -7.56 -10.51 2.31
N ALA A 141 -8.29 -11.60 2.48
CA ALA A 141 -8.99 -12.25 1.37
C ALA A 141 -10.40 -11.69 1.10
N THR A 142 -10.64 -10.42 1.44
CA THR A 142 -11.94 -9.73 1.26
C THR A 142 -11.91 -8.72 0.11
N GLN A 143 -13.10 -8.27 -0.32
CA GLN A 143 -13.26 -7.25 -1.36
C GLN A 143 -12.89 -5.83 -0.90
N GLY A 144 -13.00 -5.55 0.40
CA GLY A 144 -12.91 -4.18 0.94
C GLY A 144 -14.19 -3.38 0.75
N VAL A 145 -14.11 -2.08 1.03
CA VAL A 145 -15.21 -1.12 0.94
C VAL A 145 -14.95 -0.11 -0.19
N ARG A 146 -16.00 0.60 -0.62
CA ARG A 146 -15.86 1.64 -1.63
C ARG A 146 -15.31 2.90 -0.96
N LEU A 147 -14.13 3.35 -1.38
CA LEU A 147 -13.47 4.58 -0.91
C LEU A 147 -13.96 5.81 -1.67
N ILE A 148 -14.17 5.65 -2.98
CA ILE A 148 -14.67 6.70 -3.86
C ILE A 148 -15.72 6.14 -4.81
N LYS A 149 -16.74 6.94 -5.11
CA LYS A 149 -17.68 6.66 -6.20
C LYS A 149 -17.09 7.23 -7.49
N LEU A 150 -16.71 6.33 -8.40
CA LEU A 150 -16.27 6.69 -9.75
C LEU A 150 -17.44 6.57 -10.73
N ASN A 151 -17.37 7.33 -11.81
CA ASN A 151 -18.21 7.13 -12.98
C ASN A 151 -17.77 5.86 -13.73
N GLU A 152 -18.61 5.31 -14.61
CA GLU A 152 -18.35 3.99 -15.24
C GLU A 152 -17.05 3.92 -16.04
N GLU A 153 -16.65 5.04 -16.66
CA GLU A 153 -15.43 5.15 -17.48
C GLU A 153 -14.21 5.68 -16.71
N ASP A 154 -14.36 5.94 -15.41
CA ASP A 154 -13.33 6.59 -14.61
C ASP A 154 -12.61 5.59 -13.67
N THR A 155 -11.33 5.85 -13.47
CA THR A 155 -10.42 4.94 -12.73
C THR A 155 -9.47 5.74 -11.86
N ILE A 156 -8.99 5.10 -10.80
CA ILE A 156 -7.94 5.66 -9.95
C ILE A 156 -6.67 5.90 -10.80
N SER A 157 -6.13 7.11 -10.71
CA SER A 157 -4.88 7.52 -11.32
C SER A 157 -3.72 7.39 -10.33
N SER A 158 -3.90 7.92 -9.12
CA SER A 158 -2.89 7.87 -8.06
C SER A 158 -3.52 7.77 -6.68
N VAL A 159 -2.73 7.21 -5.75
CA VAL A 159 -3.08 7.07 -4.34
C VAL A 159 -1.83 7.39 -3.55
N GLU A 160 -1.90 8.41 -2.68
CA GLU A 160 -0.78 8.81 -1.85
C GLU A 160 -1.15 8.90 -0.39
N LYS A 161 -0.20 8.51 0.47
CA LYS A 161 -0.36 8.60 1.91
C LYS A 161 0.15 9.96 2.39
N ILE A 162 -0.65 10.63 3.19
CA ILE A 162 -0.27 11.85 3.88
C ILE A 162 -0.03 11.49 5.34
N GLN A 163 1.22 11.57 5.78
CA GLN A 163 1.55 11.39 7.18
C GLN A 163 1.18 12.67 7.92
N GLN A 164 0.41 12.55 8.99
CA GLN A 164 0.20 13.68 9.89
C GLN A 164 1.48 13.84 10.70
N MET A 165 2.19 14.95 10.48
CA MET A 165 3.31 15.35 11.32
C MET A 165 2.72 16.09 12.50
N ASP A 166 3.10 15.69 13.72
CA ASP A 166 2.87 16.53 14.89
C ASP A 166 3.66 17.82 14.66
N ASP A 167 2.97 18.92 14.37
CA ASP A 167 3.60 20.22 14.20
C ASP A 167 3.69 20.89 15.58
N PRO A 168 4.86 20.92 16.24
CA PRO A 168 5.02 21.56 17.54
C PRO A 168 4.72 23.06 17.51
N ALA A 169 4.64 23.70 16.34
CA ALA A 169 4.27 25.10 16.23
C ALA A 169 2.76 25.35 16.41
N ALA A 170 1.90 24.38 16.08
CA ALA A 170 0.44 24.53 16.16
C ALA A 170 -0.09 24.55 17.61
N GLU A 171 0.63 23.95 18.56
CA GLU A 171 0.28 24.00 19.99
C GLU A 171 0.63 25.34 20.66
N SER A 172 1.53 26.13 20.05
CA SER A 172 1.99 27.41 20.61
C SER A 172 1.00 28.56 20.40
N GLU A 173 0.20 28.54 19.33
CA GLU A 173 -0.81 29.57 19.05
C GLU A 173 -2.10 29.38 19.86
N ALA A 174 -2.44 28.14 20.23
CA ALA A 174 -3.61 27.86 21.07
C ALA A 174 -3.45 28.36 22.51
N ASN A 175 -2.22 28.37 23.05
CA ASN A 175 -1.92 28.83 24.41
C ASN A 175 -1.70 30.35 24.53
N GLN A 176 -1.52 31.07 23.41
CA GLN A 176 -1.37 32.53 23.44
C GLN A 176 -2.71 33.28 23.41
N ASN A 177 -3.79 32.63 22.95
CA ASN A 177 -5.14 33.21 22.95
C ASN A 177 -5.96 32.90 24.21
N ALA A 178 -5.33 32.26 25.23
CA ALA A 178 -5.97 31.85 26.47
C ALA A 178 -5.47 32.63 27.72
N ILE A 179 -4.77 33.75 27.53
CA ILE A 179 -4.30 34.65 28.61
C ILE A 179 -4.97 36.02 28.50
#